data_AF-A0A950P3R6-F1
#
_entry.id   AF-A0A950P3R6-F1
#
_cell.length_a   1.000
_cell.length_b   1.000
_cell.length_c   1.000
_cell.angle_alpha   90.00
_cell.angle_beta   90.00
_cell.angle_gamma   90.00
#
_symmetry.space_group_name_H-M   'P 1'
#
loop_
_entity.id
_entity.type
_entity.pdbx_description
1 polymer ?
#
loop_
_entity_poly.entity_id
_entity_poly.type
_entity_poly.pdbx_seq_one_letter_code
_entity_poly.pdbx_strand_id
1 'polypeptide(L)'
;IRDARIPFAVPPDHLLPERLDAVLAVIYLIFNEGWGAGRVDLSAEAIHLGRSLVELMPDEAEAYALLALMLLGHARSAARLRGGELVLLDDQDRSLWDQHQIEEGRRLLERALALHGIGPYVIQAAIADLHLQQPRDWEEIALLYERLEDITSSPVVTMNRAIAVAELEGPEDALALLDGIKLDDYRYYHSTRADLLRRLGRHNEARTAYARALELTQPGPEQQFLESRLTDLAKSAEQRSER
;
A
#
# COMPACT_ATOMS: atom_id res chain seq x y z
N ILE A 1 25.61 24.09 -7.15
CA ILE A 1 25.77 23.58 -5.75
C ILE A 1 27.24 23.59 -5.29
N ARG A 2 28.25 23.31 -6.14
CA ARG A 2 29.67 23.31 -5.75
C ARG A 2 30.32 24.71 -5.53
N ASP A 3 29.69 25.79 -5.97
CA ASP A 3 30.27 27.14 -5.91
C ASP A 3 29.83 28.01 -4.71
N ALA A 4 28.94 27.51 -3.84
CA ALA A 4 28.36 28.34 -2.77
C ALA A 4 29.05 28.23 -1.39
N ARG A 5 30.00 27.30 -1.18
CA ARG A 5 30.64 27.03 0.14
C ARG A 5 29.66 27.03 1.33
N ILE A 6 28.42 26.56 1.13
CA ILE A 6 27.50 26.35 2.26
C ILE A 6 28.04 25.11 2.99
N PRO A 7 28.49 25.23 4.25
CA PRO A 7 28.94 24.07 5.00
C PRO A 7 27.79 23.08 5.10
N PHE A 8 28.06 21.80 4.89
CA PHE A 8 27.16 20.76 5.36
C PHE A 8 27.15 20.86 6.88
N ALA A 9 26.15 21.54 7.43
CA ALA A 9 25.95 21.67 8.86
C ALA A 9 24.88 20.65 9.25
N VAL A 10 25.24 19.77 10.18
CA VAL A 10 24.24 18.94 10.87
C VAL A 10 23.31 19.91 11.61
N PRO A 11 22.00 19.92 11.31
CA PRO A 11 21.07 20.79 12.02
C PRO A 11 21.12 20.47 13.51
N PRO A 12 21.06 21.47 14.41
CA PRO A 12 20.91 21.22 15.82
C PRO A 12 19.59 20.47 16.10
N ASP A 13 19.59 19.57 17.10
CA ASP A 13 18.54 18.58 17.35
C ASP A 13 17.11 19.15 17.39
N HIS A 14 16.95 20.40 17.85
CA HIS A 14 15.66 21.08 17.94
C HIS A 14 15.02 21.47 16.59
N LEU A 15 15.77 21.40 15.47
CA LEU A 15 15.26 21.64 14.12
C LEU A 15 14.98 20.34 13.35
N LEU A 16 15.29 19.18 13.94
CA LEU A 16 15.02 17.88 13.34
C LEU A 16 13.52 17.58 13.22
N PRO A 17 12.65 17.91 14.20
CA PRO A 17 11.21 17.64 14.10
C PRO A 17 10.55 18.33 12.89
N GLU A 18 10.93 19.58 12.57
CA GLU A 18 10.37 20.31 11.42
C GLU A 18 10.74 19.70 10.06
N ARG A 19 11.80 18.89 10.02
CA ARG A 19 12.29 18.22 8.81
C ARG A 19 11.91 16.75 8.75
N LEU A 20 11.45 16.21 9.88
CA LEU A 20 11.20 14.79 10.03
C LEU A 20 10.17 14.31 9.02
N ASP A 21 9.04 15.01 8.87
CA ASP A 21 7.98 14.65 7.92
C ASP A 21 8.52 14.47 6.49
N ALA A 22 9.40 15.38 6.06
CA ALA A 22 10.03 15.30 4.74
C ALA A 22 10.99 14.12 4.63
N VAL A 23 11.77 13.83 5.68
CA VAL A 23 12.68 12.67 5.72
C VAL A 23 11.90 11.36 5.67
N LEU A 24 10.84 11.24 6.48
CA LEU A 24 9.95 10.07 6.48
C LEU A 24 9.31 9.85 5.10
N ALA A 25 8.80 10.92 4.48
CA ALA A 25 8.24 10.87 3.14
C ALA A 25 9.25 10.39 2.09
N VAL A 26 10.50 10.88 2.15
CA VAL A 26 11.56 10.46 1.23
C VAL A 26 11.95 9.00 1.44
N ILE A 27 12.13 8.56 2.69
CA ILE A 27 12.43 7.15 3.01
C ILE A 27 11.31 6.25 2.49
N TYR A 28 10.05 6.63 2.72
CA TYR A 28 8.92 5.86 2.26
C TYR A 28 8.79 5.83 0.73
N LEU A 29 9.12 6.93 0.05
CA LEU A 29 9.18 6.97 -1.41
C LEU A 29 10.23 5.99 -1.94
N ILE A 30 11.44 5.99 -1.36
CA ILE A 30 12.52 5.05 -1.75
C ILE A 30 12.04 3.60 -1.57
N PHE A 31 11.35 3.32 -0.47
CA PHE A 31 10.76 2.00 -0.22
C PHE A 31 9.74 1.59 -1.30
N ASN A 32 8.85 2.50 -1.69
CA ASN A 32 7.83 2.22 -2.71
C ASN A 32 8.40 2.07 -4.13
N GLU A 33 9.53 2.73 -4.43
CA GLU A 33 10.26 2.57 -5.70
C GLU A 33 11.10 1.27 -5.75
N GLY A 34 11.30 0.60 -4.61
CA GLY A 34 12.03 -0.67 -4.53
C GLY A 34 11.32 -1.86 -5.17
N TRP A 35 10.04 -1.72 -5.53
CA TRP A 35 9.26 -2.75 -6.21
C TRP A 35 9.48 -2.69 -7.74
N GLY A 36 10.71 -2.91 -8.17
CA GLY A 36 11.10 -2.91 -9.59
C GLY A 36 12.35 -3.75 -9.86
N ALA A 37 12.52 -4.22 -11.09
CA ALA A 37 13.63 -5.08 -11.54
C ALA A 37 15.01 -4.37 -11.60
N GLY A 38 15.27 -3.42 -10.68
CA GLY A 38 16.54 -2.76 -10.52
C GLY A 38 17.61 -3.69 -9.92
N ARG A 39 18.89 -3.32 -10.09
CA ARG A 39 20.04 -4.08 -9.56
C ARG A 39 20.26 -3.95 -8.05
N VAL A 40 19.52 -3.06 -7.38
CA VAL A 40 19.64 -2.75 -5.95
C VAL A 40 18.26 -2.87 -5.32
N ASP A 41 18.18 -3.56 -4.20
CA ASP A 41 16.96 -3.63 -3.39
C ASP A 41 16.79 -2.32 -2.60
N LEU A 42 16.13 -1.34 -3.21
CA LEU A 42 15.86 -0.04 -2.57
C LEU A 42 14.96 -0.20 -1.34
N SER A 43 14.15 -1.26 -1.27
CA SER A 43 13.31 -1.53 -0.10
C SER A 43 14.18 -1.89 1.11
N ALA A 44 15.18 -2.75 0.90
CA ALA A 44 16.15 -3.09 1.94
C ALA A 44 16.97 -1.87 2.41
N GLU A 45 17.37 -0.99 1.48
CA GLU A 45 18.08 0.24 1.84
C GLU A 45 17.17 1.21 2.62
N ALA A 46 15.91 1.39 2.22
CA ALA A 46 14.96 2.21 2.96
C ALA A 46 14.71 1.68 4.38
N ILE A 47 14.65 0.35 4.55
CA ILE A 47 14.59 -0.28 5.88
C ILE A 47 15.85 0.05 6.70
N HIS A 48 17.04 0.00 6.09
CA HIS A 48 18.29 0.35 6.76
C HIS A 48 18.30 1.83 7.21
N LEU A 49 17.82 2.75 6.36
CA LEU A 49 17.65 4.16 6.70
C LEU A 49 16.62 4.36 7.83
N GLY A 50 15.50 3.63 7.80
CA GLY A 50 14.50 3.66 8.87
C GLY A 50 15.05 3.21 10.22
N ARG A 51 15.90 2.18 10.25
CA ARG A 51 16.61 1.74 11.47
C ARG A 51 17.52 2.83 12.02
N SER A 52 18.32 3.43 11.16
CA SER A 52 19.20 4.54 11.53
C SER A 52 18.41 5.73 12.09
N LEU A 53 17.23 6.02 11.53
CA LEU A 53 16.36 7.09 12.00
C LEU A 53 15.79 6.83 13.39
N VAL A 54 15.35 5.60 13.65
CA VAL A 54 14.87 5.17 14.98
C VAL A 54 15.97 5.27 16.04
N GLU A 55 17.22 4.90 15.69
CA GLU A 55 18.37 5.06 16.60
C GLU A 55 18.68 6.53 16.90
N LEU A 56 18.59 7.40 15.88
CA LEU A 56 18.84 8.83 16.03
C LEU A 56 17.75 9.54 16.83
N MET A 57 16.51 9.06 16.76
CA MET A 57 15.33 9.72 17.30
C MET A 57 14.44 8.74 18.08
N PRO A 58 14.89 8.26 19.25
CA PRO A 58 14.24 7.18 19.99
C PRO A 58 12.88 7.55 20.61
N ASP A 59 12.52 8.83 20.60
CA ASP A 59 11.27 9.37 21.15
C ASP A 59 10.24 9.72 20.05
N GLU A 60 10.58 9.55 18.77
CA GLU A 60 9.72 9.93 17.63
C GLU A 60 8.86 8.75 17.15
N ALA A 61 7.57 8.75 17.52
CA ALA A 61 6.65 7.64 17.21
C ALA A 61 6.52 7.33 15.72
N GLU A 62 6.48 8.37 14.86
CA GLU A 62 6.33 8.20 13.40
C GLU A 62 7.54 7.51 12.75
N ALA A 63 8.74 7.65 13.33
CA ALA A 63 9.93 6.94 12.83
C ALA A 63 9.82 5.43 13.07
N TYR A 64 9.38 5.02 14.27
CA TYR A 64 9.10 3.61 14.57
C TYR A 64 7.98 3.07 13.67
N ALA A 65 6.90 3.83 13.50
CA ALA A 65 5.77 3.41 12.70
C ALA A 65 6.11 3.27 11.20
N LEU A 66 6.91 4.18 10.64
CA LEU A 66 7.36 4.05 9.26
C LEU A 66 8.23 2.80 9.08
N LEU A 67 9.16 2.52 10.00
CA LEU A 67 9.96 1.30 9.95
C LEU A 67 9.09 0.05 10.07
N ALA A 68 8.09 0.06 10.96
CA ALA A 68 7.11 -1.01 11.09
C ALA A 68 6.36 -1.26 9.78
N LEU A 69 5.81 -0.20 9.18
CA LEU A 69 5.11 -0.26 7.89
C LEU A 69 5.98 -0.88 6.79
N MET A 70 7.24 -0.46 6.68
CA MET A 70 8.18 -0.99 5.69
C MET A 70 8.50 -2.47 5.93
N LEU A 71 8.75 -2.88 7.18
CA LEU A 71 9.01 -4.28 7.53
C LEU A 71 7.80 -5.18 7.25
N LEU A 72 6.61 -4.76 7.68
CA LEU A 72 5.37 -5.51 7.45
C LEU A 72 5.04 -5.65 5.95
N GLY A 73 5.30 -4.59 5.18
CA GLY A 73 5.16 -4.60 3.72
C GLY A 73 6.19 -5.50 3.04
N HIS A 74 7.45 -5.43 3.47
CA HIS A 74 8.56 -6.15 2.87
C HIS A 74 8.57 -7.65 3.22
N ALA A 75 8.04 -8.04 4.38
CA ALA A 75 8.02 -9.43 4.84
C ALA A 75 7.38 -10.41 3.84
N ARG A 76 6.55 -9.92 2.93
CA ARG A 76 5.87 -10.72 1.90
C ARG A 76 6.55 -10.71 0.54
N SER A 77 7.69 -10.04 0.37
CA SER A 77 8.33 -9.80 -0.93
C SER A 77 8.52 -11.09 -1.75
N ALA A 78 8.98 -12.17 -1.11
CA ALA A 78 9.17 -13.47 -1.72
C ALA A 78 7.88 -14.17 -2.18
N ALA A 79 6.71 -13.76 -1.67
CA ALA A 79 5.41 -14.34 -1.99
C ALA A 79 4.61 -13.56 -3.04
N ARG A 80 5.06 -12.35 -3.42
CA ARG A 80 4.31 -11.46 -4.34
C ARG A 80 4.30 -11.92 -5.79
N LEU A 81 5.28 -12.74 -6.18
CA LEU A 81 5.41 -13.26 -7.53
C LEU A 81 5.51 -14.79 -7.52
N ARG A 82 4.85 -15.45 -8.48
CA ARG A 82 4.99 -16.88 -8.74
C ARG A 82 5.15 -17.10 -10.24
N GLY A 83 6.31 -17.61 -10.65
CA GLY A 83 6.61 -17.76 -12.09
C GLY A 83 6.67 -16.45 -12.86
N GLY A 84 6.86 -15.31 -12.19
CA GLY A 84 6.84 -13.97 -12.79
C GLY A 84 5.47 -13.28 -12.78
N GLU A 85 4.41 -13.98 -12.35
CA GLU A 85 3.04 -13.43 -12.27
C GLU A 85 2.75 -12.89 -10.87
N LEU A 86 1.96 -11.80 -10.79
CA LEU A 86 1.49 -11.27 -9.51
C LEU A 86 0.57 -12.25 -8.78
N VAL A 87 0.78 -12.37 -7.47
CA VAL A 87 -0.05 -13.17 -6.56
C VAL A 87 -0.76 -12.24 -5.60
N LEU A 88 -2.10 -12.28 -5.60
CA LEU A 88 -2.94 -11.52 -4.68
C LEU A 88 -2.71 -11.94 -3.24
N LEU A 89 -2.87 -11.02 -2.29
CA LEU A 89 -2.55 -11.23 -0.87
C LEU A 89 -3.18 -12.51 -0.29
N ASP A 90 -4.43 -12.82 -0.64
CA ASP A 90 -5.13 -14.03 -0.17
C ASP A 90 -4.58 -15.35 -0.76
N ASP A 91 -3.94 -15.27 -1.93
CA ASP A 91 -3.39 -16.43 -2.66
C ASP A 91 -1.87 -16.62 -2.41
N GLN A 92 -1.26 -15.73 -1.61
CA GLN A 92 0.15 -15.79 -1.28
C GLN A 92 0.46 -16.99 -0.38
N ASP A 93 1.56 -17.68 -0.69
CA ASP A 93 2.07 -18.73 0.18
C ASP A 93 2.68 -18.08 1.44
N ARG A 94 1.96 -18.21 2.56
CA ARG A 94 2.36 -17.62 3.84
C ARG A 94 3.60 -18.26 4.45
N SER A 95 4.00 -19.46 4.00
CA SER A 95 5.27 -20.06 4.42
C SER A 95 6.49 -19.33 3.87
N LEU A 96 6.32 -18.51 2.83
CA LEU A 96 7.35 -17.65 2.25
C LEU A 96 7.45 -16.28 2.94
N TRP A 97 6.58 -16.00 3.92
CA TRP A 97 6.60 -14.72 4.63
C TRP A 97 7.69 -14.71 5.70
N ASP A 98 8.47 -13.64 5.73
CA ASP A 98 9.51 -13.44 6.73
C ASP A 98 8.89 -13.14 8.10
N GLN A 99 8.77 -14.18 8.94
CA GLN A 99 8.20 -14.06 10.28
C GLN A 99 9.02 -13.15 11.19
N HIS A 100 10.35 -13.09 11.01
CA HIS A 100 11.19 -12.22 11.81
C HIS A 100 10.87 -10.75 11.55
N GLN A 101 10.72 -10.35 10.27
CA GLN A 101 10.30 -8.99 9.91
C GLN A 101 8.90 -8.65 10.41
N ILE A 102 7.95 -9.60 10.37
CA ILE A 102 6.59 -9.39 10.89
C ILE A 102 6.63 -9.15 12.41
N GLU A 103 7.29 -10.03 13.15
CA GLU A 103 7.40 -9.90 14.61
C GLU A 103 8.12 -8.60 15.01
N GLU A 104 9.14 -8.22 14.25
CA GLU A 104 9.84 -6.96 14.47
C GLU A 104 8.98 -5.74 14.17
N GLY A 105 8.28 -5.73 13.03
CA GLY A 105 7.36 -4.66 12.67
C GLY A 105 6.28 -4.45 13.72
N ARG A 106 5.73 -5.53 14.28
CA ARG A 106 4.77 -5.47 15.39
C ARG A 106 5.35 -4.84 16.65
N ARG A 107 6.55 -5.24 17.08
CA ARG A 107 7.21 -4.63 18.25
C ARG A 107 7.47 -3.13 18.06
N LEU A 108 7.83 -2.71 16.84
CA LEU A 108 8.05 -1.31 16.51
C LEU A 108 6.72 -0.52 16.50
N LEU A 109 5.65 -1.11 15.98
CA LEU A 109 4.31 -0.53 16.05
C LEU A 109 3.84 -0.37 17.51
N GLU A 110 4.01 -1.41 18.34
CA GLU A 110 3.72 -1.34 19.78
C GLU A 110 4.50 -0.21 20.46
N ARG A 111 5.77 -0.02 20.08
CA ARG A 111 6.59 1.09 20.59
C ARG A 111 6.06 2.45 20.14
N ALA A 112 5.66 2.61 18.88
CA ALA A 112 5.06 3.84 18.38
C ALA A 112 3.76 4.19 19.12
N LEU A 113 2.92 3.19 19.39
CA LEU A 113 1.69 3.35 20.17
C LEU A 113 1.97 3.70 21.63
N ALA A 114 2.99 3.10 22.25
CA ALA A 114 3.43 3.43 23.61
C ALA A 114 3.96 4.87 23.74
N LEU A 115 4.42 5.46 22.63
CA LEU A 115 4.78 6.88 22.53
C LEU A 115 3.58 7.79 22.24
N HIS A 116 2.36 7.24 22.26
CA HIS A 116 1.10 7.95 21.94
C HIS A 116 1.05 8.47 20.49
N GLY A 117 1.73 7.80 19.56
CA GLY A 117 1.69 8.13 18.14
C GLY A 117 0.29 8.01 17.56
N ILE A 118 -0.14 9.03 16.81
CA ILE A 118 -1.45 9.10 16.15
C ILE A 118 -1.37 9.64 14.72
N GLY A 119 -0.16 9.72 14.16
CA GLY A 119 0.07 10.27 12.84
C GLY A 119 -0.12 9.24 11.72
N PRO A 120 0.11 9.68 10.47
CA PRO A 120 -0.26 8.91 9.28
C PRO A 120 0.51 7.59 9.16
N TYR A 121 1.77 7.50 9.57
CA TYR A 121 2.51 6.25 9.47
C TYR A 121 2.12 5.25 10.56
N VAL A 122 1.72 5.71 11.75
CA VAL A 122 1.17 4.82 12.80
C VAL A 122 -0.08 4.13 12.30
N ILE A 123 -1.00 4.89 11.70
CA ILE A 123 -2.26 4.34 11.18
C ILE A 123 -2.00 3.39 10.01
N GLN A 124 -1.13 3.77 9.07
CA GLN A 124 -0.77 2.89 7.95
C GLN A 124 -0.08 1.60 8.40
N ALA A 125 0.79 1.66 9.41
CA ALA A 125 1.44 0.48 9.98
C ALA A 125 0.43 -0.46 10.66
N ALA A 126 -0.55 0.09 11.40
CA ALA A 126 -1.63 -0.70 11.99
C ALA A 126 -2.49 -1.38 10.93
N ILE A 127 -2.89 -0.66 9.88
CA ILE A 127 -3.61 -1.23 8.72
C ILE A 127 -2.78 -2.36 8.08
N ALA A 128 -1.48 -2.14 7.88
CA ALA A 128 -0.59 -3.13 7.29
C ALA A 128 -0.51 -4.41 8.14
N ASP A 129 -0.44 -4.30 9.47
CA ASP A 129 -0.45 -5.47 10.35
C ASP A 129 -1.79 -6.23 10.29
N LEU A 130 -2.91 -5.52 10.32
CA LEU A 130 -4.25 -6.13 10.22
C LEU A 130 -4.43 -6.92 8.93
N HIS A 131 -3.87 -6.43 7.80
CA HIS A 131 -3.88 -7.17 6.55
C HIS A 131 -3.09 -8.50 6.59
N LEU A 132 -2.13 -8.64 7.49
CA LEU A 132 -1.38 -9.88 7.71
C LEU A 132 -2.14 -10.88 8.59
N GLN A 133 -3.18 -10.46 9.31
CA GLN A 133 -3.96 -11.34 10.18
C GLN A 133 -4.94 -12.21 9.39
N GLN A 134 -5.40 -13.31 10.01
CA GLN A 134 -6.40 -14.18 9.42
C GLN A 134 -7.30 -14.77 10.53
N PRO A 135 -8.62 -14.49 10.53
CA PRO A 135 -9.33 -13.58 9.63
C PRO A 135 -8.85 -12.12 9.77
N ARG A 136 -9.10 -11.28 8.77
CA ARG A 136 -8.85 -9.84 8.85
C ARG A 136 -9.98 -9.16 9.61
N ASP A 137 -9.63 -8.22 10.46
CA ASP A 137 -10.59 -7.31 11.07
C ASP A 137 -10.90 -6.16 10.10
N TRP A 138 -11.88 -6.38 9.22
CA TRP A 138 -12.27 -5.38 8.23
C TRP A 138 -12.93 -4.15 8.85
N GLU A 139 -13.59 -4.30 10.00
CA GLU A 139 -14.19 -3.19 10.74
C GLU A 139 -13.09 -2.24 11.23
N GLU A 140 -12.05 -2.78 11.85
CA GLU A 140 -10.90 -1.99 12.31
C GLU A 140 -10.14 -1.35 11.14
N ILE A 141 -9.91 -2.09 10.04
CA ILE A 141 -9.27 -1.54 8.84
C ILE A 141 -10.06 -0.34 8.28
N ALA A 142 -11.40 -0.44 8.21
CA ALA A 142 -12.24 0.63 7.70
C ALA A 142 -12.18 1.89 8.58
N LEU A 143 -12.22 1.73 9.91
CA LEU A 143 -12.10 2.82 10.87
C LEU A 143 -10.74 3.51 10.81
N LEU A 144 -9.66 2.74 10.66
CA LEU A 144 -8.31 3.29 10.50
C LEU A 144 -8.17 4.07 9.20
N TYR A 145 -8.76 3.61 8.09
CA TYR A 145 -8.78 4.37 6.85
C TYR A 145 -9.59 5.67 6.96
N GLU A 146 -10.74 5.66 7.64
CA GLU A 146 -11.51 6.88 7.92
C GLU A 146 -10.66 7.88 8.72
N ARG A 147 -9.96 7.41 9.75
CA ARG A 147 -9.06 8.27 10.52
C ARG A 147 -7.89 8.80 9.69
N LEU A 148 -7.34 8.00 8.79
CA LEU A 148 -6.27 8.44 7.90
C LEU A 148 -6.75 9.47 6.88
N GLU A 149 -8.01 9.34 6.43
CA GLU A 149 -8.66 10.28 5.53
C GLU A 149 -8.83 11.65 6.20
N ASP A 150 -9.25 11.70 7.47
CA ASP A 150 -9.34 12.94 8.25
C ASP A 150 -8.00 13.70 8.32
N ILE A 151 -6.89 12.96 8.42
CA ILE A 151 -5.55 13.54 8.57
C ILE A 151 -4.98 14.01 7.22
N THR A 152 -5.23 13.24 6.16
CA THR A 152 -4.53 13.43 4.88
C THR A 152 -5.37 14.10 3.80
N SER A 153 -6.70 14.04 3.91
CA SER A 153 -7.66 14.44 2.86
C SER A 153 -7.31 13.84 1.49
N SER A 154 -6.69 12.65 1.47
CA SER A 154 -6.14 12.06 0.26
C SER A 154 -7.18 11.19 -0.47
N PRO A 155 -7.47 11.43 -1.75
CA PRO A 155 -8.40 10.59 -2.51
C PRO A 155 -7.90 9.14 -2.67
N VAL A 156 -6.58 8.91 -2.58
CA VAL A 156 -6.00 7.55 -2.59
C VAL A 156 -6.36 6.81 -1.29
N VAL A 157 -6.44 7.53 -0.16
CA VAL A 157 -6.88 6.93 1.11
C VAL A 157 -8.36 6.60 1.04
N THR A 158 -9.20 7.47 0.48
CA THR A 158 -10.63 7.18 0.22
C THR A 158 -10.80 5.94 -0.67
N MET A 159 -9.97 5.81 -1.73
CA MET A 159 -9.97 4.64 -2.60
C MET A 159 -9.63 3.36 -1.83
N ASN A 160 -8.62 3.39 -0.97
CA ASN A 160 -8.25 2.23 -0.15
C ASN A 160 -9.34 1.90 0.88
N ARG A 161 -10.01 2.91 1.47
CA ARG A 161 -11.18 2.72 2.34
C ARG A 161 -12.31 1.99 1.64
N ALA A 162 -12.57 2.32 0.36
CA ALA A 162 -13.61 1.65 -0.42
C ALA A 162 -13.39 0.14 -0.53
N ILE A 163 -12.14 -0.34 -0.53
CA ILE A 163 -11.83 -1.78 -0.52
C ILE A 163 -12.29 -2.42 0.79
N ALA A 164 -12.05 -1.77 1.94
CA ALA A 164 -12.51 -2.28 3.23
C ALA A 164 -14.04 -2.28 3.32
N VAL A 165 -14.70 -1.22 2.82
CA VAL A 165 -16.18 -1.14 2.74
C VAL A 165 -16.74 -2.23 1.84
N ALA A 166 -16.06 -2.60 0.75
CA ALA A 166 -16.49 -3.68 -0.13
C ALA A 166 -16.59 -5.04 0.58
N GLU A 167 -15.77 -5.25 1.61
CA GLU A 167 -15.73 -6.50 2.39
C GLU A 167 -16.74 -6.51 3.53
N LEU A 168 -17.12 -5.35 4.05
CA LEU A 168 -18.09 -5.20 5.14
C LEU A 168 -19.54 -5.06 4.64
N GLU A 169 -19.75 -4.11 3.73
CA GLU A 169 -21.07 -3.62 3.33
C GLU A 169 -21.43 -4.14 1.94
N GLY A 170 -20.44 -4.21 1.06
CA GLY A 170 -20.56 -4.82 -0.26
C GLY A 170 -20.00 -3.96 -1.39
N PRO A 171 -19.87 -4.54 -2.59
CA PRO A 171 -19.26 -3.87 -3.73
C PRO A 171 -20.06 -2.66 -4.25
N GLU A 172 -21.36 -2.58 -4.02
CA GLU A 172 -22.18 -1.41 -4.35
C GLU A 172 -21.76 -0.16 -3.53
N ASP A 173 -21.65 -0.29 -2.21
CA ASP A 173 -21.30 0.82 -1.32
C ASP A 173 -19.87 1.29 -1.56
N ALA A 174 -18.96 0.36 -1.83
CA ALA A 174 -17.59 0.66 -2.24
C ALA A 174 -17.53 1.45 -3.55
N LEU A 175 -18.35 1.10 -4.55
CA LEU A 175 -18.41 1.86 -5.81
C LEU A 175 -18.95 3.28 -5.61
N ALA A 176 -19.93 3.47 -4.73
CA ALA A 176 -20.45 4.80 -4.43
C ALA A 176 -19.36 5.72 -3.84
N LEU A 177 -18.47 5.17 -3.00
CA LEU A 177 -17.30 5.91 -2.50
C LEU A 177 -16.31 6.26 -3.62
N LEU A 178 -16.01 5.32 -4.52
CA LEU A 178 -15.11 5.56 -5.65
C LEU A 178 -15.66 6.61 -6.62
N ASP A 179 -16.96 6.61 -6.90
CA ASP A 179 -17.59 7.58 -7.80
C ASP A 179 -17.55 9.02 -7.23
N GLY A 180 -17.27 9.18 -5.92
CA GLY A 180 -17.11 10.46 -5.25
C GLY A 180 -15.71 11.10 -5.37
N ILE A 181 -14.71 10.35 -5.84
CA ILE A 181 -13.31 10.81 -5.93
C ILE A 181 -12.84 10.96 -7.39
N LYS A 182 -11.79 11.75 -7.60
CA LYS A 182 -11.18 11.98 -8.92
C LYS A 182 -9.75 11.48 -8.97
N LEU A 183 -9.56 10.36 -9.66
CA LEU A 183 -8.28 9.67 -9.82
C LEU A 183 -8.14 9.11 -11.26
N ASP A 184 -8.53 9.90 -12.26
CA ASP A 184 -8.69 9.47 -13.66
C ASP A 184 -7.40 8.93 -14.33
N ASP A 185 -6.24 9.39 -13.86
CA ASP A 185 -4.93 8.95 -14.36
C ASP A 185 -4.24 7.95 -13.41
N TYR A 186 -4.92 7.52 -12.36
CA TYR A 186 -4.39 6.56 -11.40
C TYR A 186 -4.84 5.15 -11.74
N ARG A 187 -3.91 4.30 -12.16
CA ARG A 187 -4.23 2.93 -12.61
C ARG A 187 -4.98 2.09 -11.56
N TYR A 188 -4.62 2.22 -10.28
CA TYR A 188 -5.23 1.41 -9.21
C TYR A 188 -6.68 1.80 -8.92
N TYR A 189 -7.06 3.05 -9.20
CA TYR A 189 -8.46 3.47 -9.15
C TYR A 189 -9.30 2.68 -10.16
N HIS A 190 -8.82 2.60 -11.40
CA HIS A 190 -9.50 1.85 -12.45
C HIS A 190 -9.51 0.34 -12.20
N SER A 191 -8.40 -0.22 -11.70
CA SER A 191 -8.32 -1.64 -11.33
C SER A 191 -9.30 -2.00 -10.20
N THR A 192 -9.36 -1.19 -9.15
CA THR A 192 -10.30 -1.38 -8.03
C THR A 192 -11.75 -1.28 -8.51
N ARG A 193 -12.07 -0.23 -9.28
CA ARG A 193 -13.41 -0.06 -9.86
C ARG A 193 -13.81 -1.27 -10.73
N ALA A 194 -12.88 -1.79 -11.53
CA ALA A 194 -13.12 -2.93 -12.38
C ALA A 194 -13.41 -4.21 -11.59
N ASP A 195 -12.69 -4.46 -10.49
CA ASP A 195 -12.95 -5.61 -9.63
C ASP A 195 -14.33 -5.54 -8.95
N LEU A 196 -14.70 -4.38 -8.40
CA LEU A 196 -16.00 -4.18 -7.78
C LEU A 196 -17.14 -4.40 -8.79
N LEU A 197 -17.03 -3.85 -10.00
CA LEU A 197 -18.00 -4.08 -11.08
C LEU A 197 -18.08 -5.55 -11.49
N ARG A 198 -16.95 -6.27 -11.51
CA ARG A 198 -16.92 -7.71 -11.78
C ARG A 198 -17.65 -8.48 -10.70
N ARG A 199 -17.45 -8.15 -9.40
CA ARG A 199 -18.16 -8.77 -8.27
C ARG A 199 -19.68 -8.57 -8.37
N LEU A 200 -20.12 -7.45 -8.94
CA LEU A 200 -21.52 -7.14 -9.24
C LEU A 200 -22.08 -7.81 -10.51
N GLY A 201 -21.26 -8.54 -11.27
CA GLY A 201 -21.66 -9.09 -12.56
C GLY A 201 -21.79 -8.05 -13.68
N ARG A 202 -21.39 -6.78 -13.47
CA ARG A 202 -21.38 -5.68 -14.45
C ARG A 202 -20.18 -5.79 -15.40
N HIS A 203 -20.13 -6.90 -16.13
CA HIS A 203 -18.93 -7.34 -16.88
C HIS A 203 -18.46 -6.39 -17.97
N ASN A 204 -19.38 -5.74 -18.70
CA ASN A 204 -19.01 -4.79 -19.75
C ASN A 204 -18.29 -3.56 -19.16
N GLU A 205 -18.82 -3.02 -18.06
CA GLU A 205 -18.21 -1.89 -17.36
C GLU A 205 -16.90 -2.27 -16.69
N ALA A 206 -16.84 -3.47 -16.09
CA ALA A 206 -15.60 -4.02 -15.55
C ALA A 206 -14.51 -4.11 -16.62
N ARG A 207 -14.86 -4.57 -17.84
CA ARG A 207 -13.92 -4.64 -18.98
C ARG A 207 -13.39 -3.27 -19.36
N THR A 208 -14.26 -2.26 -19.45
CA THR A 208 -13.85 -0.88 -19.75
C THR A 208 -12.89 -0.33 -18.68
N ALA A 209 -13.20 -0.56 -17.40
CA ALA A 209 -12.33 -0.10 -16.31
C ALA A 209 -10.98 -0.85 -16.29
N TYR A 210 -10.97 -2.18 -16.50
CA TYR A 210 -9.71 -2.93 -16.63
C TYR A 210 -8.88 -2.48 -17.83
N ALA A 211 -9.51 -2.19 -18.98
CA ALA A 211 -8.80 -1.67 -20.15
C ALA A 211 -8.15 -0.31 -19.84
N ARG A 212 -8.85 0.58 -19.14
CA ARG A 212 -8.29 1.86 -18.71
C ARG A 212 -7.14 1.69 -17.70
N ALA A 213 -7.26 0.74 -16.76
CA ALA A 213 -6.16 0.39 -15.86
C ALA A 213 -4.93 -0.11 -16.62
N LEU A 214 -5.14 -0.92 -17.66
CA LEU A 214 -4.09 -1.47 -18.52
C LEU A 214 -3.38 -0.37 -19.32
N GLU A 215 -4.11 0.60 -19.88
CA GLU A 215 -3.53 1.77 -20.58
C GLU A 215 -2.57 2.58 -19.71
N LEU A 216 -2.83 2.65 -18.41
CA LEU A 216 -2.04 3.41 -17.44
C LEU A 216 -0.93 2.59 -16.77
N THR A 217 -0.85 1.29 -17.06
CA THR A 217 0.11 0.36 -16.46
C THR A 217 1.39 0.28 -17.28
N GLN A 218 2.54 0.25 -16.59
CA GLN A 218 3.83 0.00 -17.25
C GLN A 218 4.03 -1.49 -17.53
N PRO A 219 4.84 -1.86 -18.53
CA PRO A 219 5.10 -3.26 -18.84
C PRO A 219 5.65 -4.05 -17.64
N GLY A 220 5.09 -5.24 -17.37
CA GLY A 220 5.52 -6.09 -16.27
C GLY A 220 4.45 -7.05 -15.75
N PRO A 221 4.66 -7.64 -14.56
CA PRO A 221 3.73 -8.60 -13.94
C PRO A 221 2.30 -8.06 -13.76
N GLU A 222 2.16 -6.75 -13.52
CA GLU A 222 0.86 -6.11 -13.37
C GLU A 222 0.09 -6.02 -14.69
N GLN A 223 0.78 -5.72 -15.79
CA GLN A 223 0.18 -5.73 -17.12
C GLN A 223 -0.41 -7.12 -17.42
N GLN A 224 0.38 -8.17 -17.18
CA GLN A 224 -0.03 -9.56 -17.40
C GLN A 224 -1.23 -9.95 -16.53
N PHE A 225 -1.25 -9.49 -15.26
CA PHE A 225 -2.39 -9.69 -14.38
C PHE A 225 -3.67 -9.06 -14.93
N LEU A 226 -3.62 -7.81 -15.39
CA LEU A 226 -4.78 -7.11 -15.95
C LEU A 226 -5.26 -7.74 -17.27
N GLU A 227 -4.35 -8.17 -18.13
CA GLU A 227 -4.66 -8.91 -19.36
C GLU A 227 -5.35 -10.26 -19.07
N SER A 228 -4.90 -10.97 -18.05
CA SER A 228 -5.52 -12.20 -17.57
C SER A 228 -6.96 -11.95 -17.09
N ARG A 229 -7.19 -10.89 -16.29
CA ARG A 229 -8.53 -10.49 -15.83
C ARG A 229 -9.48 -10.17 -16.99
N LEU A 230 -9.00 -9.49 -18.02
CA LEU A 230 -9.79 -9.21 -19.23
C LEU A 230 -10.16 -10.50 -19.98
N THR A 231 -9.22 -11.44 -20.08
CA THR A 231 -9.43 -12.74 -20.73
C THR A 231 -10.47 -13.59 -19.98
N ASP A 232 -10.42 -13.62 -18.66
CA ASP A 232 -11.38 -14.36 -17.83
C ASP A 232 -12.80 -13.79 -17.93
N LEU A 233 -12.92 -12.47 -18.02
CA LEU A 233 -14.20 -11.79 -18.24
C LEU A 233 -14.81 -12.15 -19.61
N ALA A 234 -13.99 -12.28 -20.65
CA ALA A 234 -14.44 -12.67 -21.99
C ALA A 234 -14.98 -14.11 -22.00
N LYS A 235 -14.21 -15.07 -21.43
CA LYS A 235 -14.65 -16.47 -21.30
C LYS A 235 -15.95 -16.61 -20.52
N SER A 236 -16.09 -15.84 -19.44
CA SER A 236 -17.29 -15.84 -18.60
C SER A 236 -18.54 -15.29 -19.32
N ALA A 237 -18.36 -14.42 -20.32
CA ALA A 237 -19.45 -13.90 -21.13
C ALA A 237 -19.88 -14.90 -22.22
N GLU A 238 -18.94 -15.58 -22.86
CA GLU A 238 -19.21 -16.64 -23.85
C GLU A 238 -20.01 -17.79 -23.23
N GLN A 239 -19.60 -18.28 -22.05
CA GLN A 239 -20.31 -19.35 -21.34
C GLN A 239 -21.73 -18.98 -20.88
N ARG A 240 -22.04 -17.68 -20.74
CA ARG A 240 -23.41 -17.21 -20.45
C ARG A 240 -24.27 -17.06 -21.70
N SER A 241 -23.65 -16.80 -22.86
CA SER A 241 -24.38 -16.72 -24.12
C SER A 241 -24.80 -18.10 -24.64
N GLU A 242 -24.19 -19.17 -24.15
CA GLU A 242 -24.47 -20.57 -24.52
C GLU A 242 -25.51 -21.26 -23.61
N ARG A 243 -25.96 -20.61 -22.54
CA ARG A 243 -26.97 -21.12 -21.59
C ARG A 243 -28.30 -20.41 -21.75
#